data_AF-A0A5C7KBC8-F1
#
_entry.id   AF-A0A5C7KBC8-F1
#
_cell.length_a   1.000
_cell.length_b   1.000
_cell.length_c   1.000
_cell.angle_alpha   90.00
_cell.angle_beta   90.00
_cell.angle_gamma   90.00
#
_symmetry.space_group_name_H-M   'P 1'
#
loop_
_entity.id
_entity.type
_entity.pdbx_description
1 polymer ?
#
loop_
_entity_poly.entity_id
_entity_poly.type
_entity_poly.pdbx_seq_one_letter_code
_entity_poly.pdbx_strand_id
1 'polypeptide(L)' 'MTDTVCTPQDTAPALARSDLNLVWLDCEMTGLDPEKERLIEIAVIVTGPQLEPRIEGPVLVIHQP' A
#
# COMPACT_ATOMS: atom_id res chain seq x y z
N MET A 1 -21.28 20.22 -31.16
CA MET A 1 -19.99 19.87 -30.53
C MET A 1 -20.03 20.40 -29.11
N THR A 2 -20.54 19.59 -28.19
CA THR A 2 -20.37 19.82 -26.76
C THR A 2 -19.43 18.72 -26.30
N ASP A 3 -18.17 19.09 -26.10
CA ASP A 3 -17.16 18.17 -25.59
C ASP A 3 -17.50 17.84 -24.14
N THR A 4 -18.15 16.71 -23.95
CA THR A 4 -18.32 16.10 -22.63
C THR A 4 -16.95 15.65 -22.17
N VAL A 5 -16.31 16.45 -21.33
CA VAL A 5 -15.11 16.05 -20.60
C VAL A 5 -15.52 14.93 -19.63
N CYS A 6 -15.15 13.70 -19.96
CA CYS A 6 -15.27 12.55 -19.08
C CYS A 6 -14.10 12.61 -18.09
N THR A 7 -14.34 13.14 -16.90
CA THR A 7 -13.37 13.04 -15.79
C THR A 7 -13.48 11.64 -15.19
N PRO A 8 -12.41 10.83 -15.12
CA PRO A 8 -12.48 9.56 -14.40
C PRO A 8 -12.68 9.85 -12.91
N GLN A 9 -13.84 9.46 -12.38
CA GLN A 9 -14.16 9.53 -10.96
C GLN A 9 -13.44 8.37 -10.26
N ASP A 10 -12.15 8.53 -9.99
CA ASP A 10 -11.40 7.65 -9.10
C ASP A 10 -11.62 8.14 -7.66
N THR A 11 -12.77 7.84 -7.08
CA THR A 11 -13.10 8.25 -5.71
C THR A 11 -13.14 7.01 -4.83
N ALA A 12 -11.96 6.55 -4.41
CA ALA A 12 -11.86 5.56 -3.35
C ALA A 12 -12.67 6.06 -2.13
N PRO A 13 -13.45 5.21 -1.46
CA PRO A 13 -14.29 5.63 -0.36
C PRO A 13 -13.45 6.24 0.77
N ALA A 14 -13.84 7.43 1.23
CA ALA A 14 -13.19 8.08 2.36
C ALA A 14 -13.46 7.27 3.64
N LEU A 15 -12.44 6.57 4.13
CA LEU A 15 -12.53 5.76 5.34
C LEU A 15 -12.50 6.65 6.60
N ALA A 16 -13.45 6.44 7.52
CA ALA A 16 -13.39 7.07 8.83
C ALA A 16 -12.14 6.61 9.61
N ARG A 17 -11.46 7.55 10.27
CA ARG A 17 -10.32 7.25 11.15
C ARG A 17 -10.76 6.29 12.25
N SER A 18 -9.94 5.27 12.50
CA SER A 18 -10.09 4.36 13.63
C SER A 18 -8.72 4.14 14.25
N ASP A 19 -8.63 4.20 15.57
CA ASP A 19 -7.40 3.87 16.31
C ASP A 19 -7.18 2.35 16.42
N LEU A 20 -8.15 1.55 15.96
CA LEU A 20 -8.05 0.08 15.88
C LEU A 20 -7.57 -0.41 14.50
N ASN A 21 -7.08 0.50 13.65
CA ASN A 21 -6.48 0.13 12.39
C ASN A 21 -5.18 -0.64 12.62
N LEU A 22 -5.02 -1.72 11.86
CA LEU A 22 -3.79 -2.49 11.82
C LEU A 22 -3.11 -2.24 10.48
N VAL A 23 -1.85 -1.83 10.52
CA VAL A 23 -1.01 -1.66 9.33
C VAL A 23 -0.13 -2.89 9.21
N TRP A 24 -0.33 -3.64 8.14
CA TRP A 24 0.47 -4.79 7.79
C TRP A 24 1.57 -4.36 6.83
N LEU A 25 2.76 -4.88 7.05
CA LEU A 25 3.94 -4.63 6.25
C LEU A 25 4.60 -5.98 5.99
N ASP A 26 4.88 -6.24 4.72
CA ASP A 26 5.73 -7.35 4.31
C ASP A 26 6.87 -6.82 3.42
N CYS A 27 8.05 -7.41 3.59
CA CYS A 27 9.28 -6.92 2.99
C CYS A 27 10.10 -8.08 2.45
N GLU A 28 10.61 -7.93 1.23
CA GLU A 28 11.60 -8.83 0.66
C GLU A 28 12.98 -8.16 0.64
N MET A 29 14.01 -8.93 0.97
CA MET A 29 15.39 -8.45 1.08
C MET A 29 16.36 -9.34 0.31
N THR A 30 17.51 -8.79 -0.07
CA THR A 30 18.61 -9.57 -0.68
C THR A 30 19.26 -10.56 0.29
N GLY A 31 19.11 -10.35 1.61
CA GLY A 31 19.60 -11.23 2.66
C GLY A 31 19.25 -10.73 4.06
N LEU A 32 19.91 -11.28 5.08
CA LEU A 32 19.57 -11.08 6.49
C LEU A 32 20.43 -10.04 7.24
N ASP A 33 21.52 -9.55 6.64
CA ASP A 33 22.43 -8.59 7.28
C ASP A 33 22.06 -7.15 6.89
N PRO A 34 21.46 -6.33 7.77
CA PRO A 34 20.96 -5.00 7.40
C PRO A 34 22.05 -4.01 6.97
N GLU A 35 23.30 -4.22 7.40
CA GLU A 35 24.41 -3.33 7.02
C GLU A 35 24.84 -3.58 5.58
N LYS A 36 24.68 -4.81 5.09
CA LYS A 36 25.12 -5.25 3.74
C LYS A 36 23.98 -5.35 2.74
N GLU A 37 22.84 -5.84 3.18
CA GLU A 37 21.70 -6.22 2.35
C GLU A 37 20.71 -5.06 2.21
N ARG A 38 19.80 -5.17 1.23
CA ARG A 38 18.85 -4.11 0.88
C ARG A 38 17.45 -4.69 0.70
N LEU A 39 16.45 -3.84 0.90
CA LEU A 39 15.06 -4.13 0.52
C LEU A 39 14.93 -4.14 -1.01
N ILE A 40 14.19 -5.10 -1.53
CA ILE A 40 13.86 -5.22 -2.96
C ILE A 40 12.36 -5.09 -3.21
N GLU A 41 11.53 -5.32 -2.20
CA GLU A 41 10.08 -5.12 -2.27
C GLU A 41 9.51 -4.71 -0.91
N ILE A 42 8.46 -3.88 -0.93
CA ILE A 42 7.64 -3.55 0.23
C ILE A 42 6.17 -3.59 -0.17
N ALA A 43 5.36 -4.36 0.55
CA ALA A 43 3.91 -4.41 0.42
C ALA A 43 3.22 -3.95 1.70
N VAL A 44 2.13 -3.20 1.56
CA VAL A 44 1.35 -2.66 2.69
C VAL A 44 -0.13 -2.97 2.50
N ILE A 45 -0.82 -3.32 3.58
CA ILE A 45 -2.28 -3.38 3.62
C ILE A 45 -2.78 -2.88 4.98
N VAL A 46 -3.93 -2.20 4.98
CA VAL A 46 -4.56 -1.75 6.23
C VAL A 46 -5.82 -2.56 6.47
N THR A 47 -5.93 -3.17 7.64
CA THR A 47 -7.14 -3.91 8.07
C THR A 47 -7.77 -3.26 9.30
N GLY A 48 -9.00 -3.66 9.59
CA GLY A 48 -9.63 -3.42 10.89
C GLY A 48 -9.18 -4.47 11.94
N PRO A 49 -9.72 -4.39 13.17
CA PRO A 49 -9.40 -5.34 14.23
C PRO A 49 -9.96 -6.75 13.97
N GLN A 50 -10.91 -6.91 13.05
CA GLN A 50 -11.42 -8.20 12.58
C GLN A 50 -10.61 -8.79 11.42
N LEU A 51 -9.45 -8.20 11.08
CA LEU A 51 -8.56 -8.66 10.01
C LEU A 51 -9.14 -8.54 8.59
N GLU A 52 -10.29 -7.88 8.43
CA GLU A 52 -10.85 -7.58 7.12
C GLU A 52 -10.12 -6.37 6.48
N PRO A 53 -9.72 -6.47 5.20
CA PRO A 53 -9.12 -5.36 4.47
C PRO A 53 -9.98 -4.10 4.48
N ARG A 54 -9.38 -2.97 4.87
CA ARG A 54 -9.99 -1.65 4.73
C ARG A 54 -9.54 -0.96 3.46
N ILE A 55 -8.25 -1.07 3.16
CA ILE A 55 -7.63 -0.51 1.95
C ILE A 55 -6.30 -1.23 1.66
N GLU A 56 -6.05 -1.47 0.39
CA GLU A 56 -4.75 -1.95 -0.10
C GLU A 56 -3.77 -0.77 -0.15
N GLY A 57 -2.58 -0.97 0.41
CA GLY A 57 -1.47 -0.04 0.25
C GLY A 57 -0.70 -0.30 -1.04
N PRO A 58 0.34 0.50 -1.31
CA PRO A 58 1.16 0.28 -2.49
C PRO A 58 1.97 -1.02 -2.36
N VAL A 59 2.24 -1.64 -3.51
CA VAL A 59 3.27 -2.67 -3.67
C VAL A 59 4.41 -2.03 -4.44
N LEU A 60 5.56 -1.88 -3.78
CA LEU A 60 6.70 -1.13 -4.29
C LEU A 60 7.88 -2.05 -4.53
N VAL A 61 8.29 -2.17 -5.79
CA VAL A 61 9.55 -2.83 -6.17
C VAL A 61 10.68 -1.80 -6.18
N ILE A 62 11.75 -2.10 -5.46
CA ILE A 62 12.91 -1.23 -5.29
C ILE A 62 14.05 -1.77 -6.13
N HIS A 63 14.45 -1.03 -7.16
CA HIS A 63 15.57 -1.40 -8.01
C HIS A 63 16.89 -1.07 -7.32
N GLN A 64 17.69 -2.10 -7.05
CA GLN A 64 19.05 -1.97 -6.53
C GLN A 64 20.05 -1.96 -7.70
N PRO A 65 21.12 -1.15 -7.62
CA PRO A 65 22.16 -1.06 -8.64
C PRO A 65 23.03 -2.32 -8.75
#